data_AF-A0A966MM77-F1
#
_entry.id   AF-A0A966MM77-F1
#
_cell.length_a   1.000
_cell.length_b   1.000
_cell.length_c   1.000
_cell.angle_alpha   90.00
_cell.angle_beta   90.00
_cell.angle_gamma   90.00
#
_symmetry.space_group_name_H-M   'P 1'
#
loop_
_entity.id
_entity.type
_entity.pdbx_description
1 polymer ?
#
loop_
_entity_poly.entity_id
_entity_poly.type
_entity_poly.pdbx_seq_one_letter_code
_entity_poly.pdbx_strand_id
1 'polypeptide(L)' 'GTPVGVGIGFKPPRYLQSGDRVRVEIDGIGAIENPVL' A
#
# COMPACT_ATOMS: atom_id res chain seq x y z
N GLY A 1 10.31 9.13 0.13
CA GLY A 1 9.20 9.46 -0.80
C GLY A 1 8.63 8.17 -1.36
N THR A 2 7.41 8.21 -1.89
CA THR A 2 6.74 6.99 -2.43
C THR A 2 6.75 7.01 -3.96
N PRO A 3 7.07 5.88 -4.64
CA PRO A 3 7.00 5.77 -6.09
C PRO A 3 5.57 5.91 -6.65
N VAL A 4 5.45 5.82 -7.99
CA VAL A 4 4.16 5.77 -8.69
C VAL A 4 3.32 4.57 -8.25
N GLY A 5 2.00 4.67 -8.40
CA GLY A 5 1.06 3.61 -8.01
C GLY A 5 0.38 3.81 -6.65
N VAL A 6 0.48 5.00 -6.06
CA VAL A 6 -0.35 5.38 -4.90
C VAL A 6 -1.82 5.43 -5.34
N GLY A 7 -2.73 4.89 -4.50
CA GLY A 7 -4.15 4.70 -4.80
C GLY A 7 -4.90 5.90 -5.40
N ILE A 8 -4.57 7.12 -4.94
CA ILE A 8 -5.18 8.37 -5.43
C ILE A 8 -4.85 8.67 -6.91
N GLY A 9 -3.75 8.13 -7.43
CA GLY A 9 -3.31 8.33 -8.82
C GLY A 9 -4.03 7.46 -9.85
N PHE A 10 -4.84 6.48 -9.41
CA PHE A 10 -5.63 5.64 -10.31
C PHE A 10 -6.87 6.38 -10.86
N LYS A 11 -7.42 5.90 -11.97
CA LYS A 11 -8.68 6.37 -12.57
C LYS A 11 -9.62 5.17 -12.80
N PRO A 12 -10.61 4.93 -11.92
CA PRO A 12 -10.96 5.72 -10.73
C PRO A 12 -9.92 5.57 -9.60
N PRO A 13 -9.83 6.54 -8.66
CA PRO A 13 -9.00 6.41 -7.46
C PRO A 13 -9.35 5.15 -6.67
N ARG A 14 -8.34 4.51 -6.08
CA ARG A 14 -8.50 3.32 -5.25
C ARG A 14 -8.05 3.62 -3.82
N TYR A 15 -8.96 3.52 -2.86
CA TYR A 15 -8.67 3.71 -1.44
C TYR A 15 -8.78 2.39 -0.70
N LEU A 16 -8.02 2.28 0.39
CA LEU A 16 -8.08 1.13 1.29
C LEU A 16 -9.47 0.99 1.91
N GLN A 17 -9.88 -0.24 2.13
CA GLN A 17 -11.11 -0.63 2.80
C GLN A 17 -10.79 -1.44 4.05
N SER A 18 -11.74 -1.50 4.98
CA SER A 18 -11.63 -2.40 6.14
C SER A 18 -11.47 -3.85 5.66
N GLY A 19 -10.52 -4.57 6.26
CA GLY A 19 -10.11 -5.92 5.88
C GLY A 19 -8.93 -5.97 4.92
N ASP A 20 -8.52 -4.85 4.30
CA ASP A 20 -7.33 -4.83 3.45
C ASP A 20 -6.05 -5.06 4.25
N ARG A 21 -5.02 -5.61 3.59
CA ARG A 21 -3.66 -5.72 4.14
C ARG A 21 -2.67 -5.01 3.22
N VAL A 22 -1.89 -4.10 3.80
CA VAL A 22 -0.84 -3.37 3.08
C VAL A 22 0.52 -3.93 3.45
N ARG A 23 1.27 -4.42 2.46
CA ARG A 23 2.65 -4.86 2.60
C ARG A 23 3.59 -3.90 1.88
N VAL A 24 4.66 -3.49 2.56
CA VAL A 24 5.74 -2.69 1.97
C VAL A 24 7.05 -3.41 2.23
N GLU A 25 7.84 -3.58 1.18
CA GLU A 25 9.08 -4.36 1.22
C GLU A 25 10.21 -3.61 0.54
N ILE A 26 11.40 -3.67 1.15
CA ILE A 26 12.64 -3.16 0.59
C ILE A 26 13.65 -4.31 0.60
N ASP A 27 14.19 -4.61 -0.58
CA ASP A 27 15.17 -5.68 -0.73
C ASP A 27 16.39 -5.48 0.19
N GLY A 28 16.85 -6.56 0.80
CA GLY A 28 17.94 -6.55 1.78
C GLY A 28 17.61 -5.92 3.15
N ILE A 29 16.43 -5.33 3.35
CA ILE A 29 15.99 -4.76 4.64
C ILE A 29 14.87 -5.61 5.26
N GLY A 30 13.90 -6.03 4.44
CA GLY A 30 12.74 -6.80 4.86
C GLY A 30 11.41 -6.09 4.56
N ALA A 31 10.33 -6.55 5.21
CA ALA A 31 8.98 -6.07 4.95
C ALA A 31 8.21 -5.74 6.22
N ILE A 32 7.30 -4.77 6.10
CA ILE A 32 6.25 -4.50 7.08
C ILE A 32 4.89 -4.86 6.47
N GLU A 33 3.97 -5.30 7.31
CA GLU A 33 2.61 -5.64 6.90
C GLU A 33 1.60 -5.16 7.93
N ASN A 34 0.59 -4.41 7.47
CA ASN A 34 -0.38 -3.75 8.34
C ASN A 34 -1.81 -4.03 7.85
N PRO A 35 -2.70 -4.55 8.72
CA PRO A 35 -4.12 -4.66 8.41
C PRO A 35 -4.81 -3.30 8.52
N VAL A 36 -5.83 -3.09 7.71
CA VAL A 36 -6.78 -1.98 7.81
C VAL A 36 -8.00 -2.51 8.52
N LEU A 37 -8.31 -1.94 9.70
CA LEU A 37 -9.45 -2.34 10.54
C LEU A 37 -10.63 -1.39 10.34
#